data_AF-A0A949S6Q3-F1
#
_entry.id   AF-A0A949S6Q3-F1
#
_cell.length_a   1.000
_cell.length_b   1.000
_cell.length_c   1.000
_cell.angle_alpha   90.00
_cell.angle_beta   90.00
_cell.angle_gamma   90.00
#
_symmetry.space_group_name_H-M   'P 1'
#
loop_
_entity.id
_entity.type
_entity.pdbx_description
1 polymer ?
#
loop_
_entity_poly.entity_id
_entity_poly.type
_entity_poly.pdbx_seq_one_letter_code
_entity_poly.pdbx_strand_id
1 'polypeptide(L)'
;MENENNIRKLIDKLYKPLFLIYAIVFLIYLFINYVVKSIPLSYVFYTLSIISIIIGLSITIVFYKNKRGESDADDSYIIKRRFVIPFILFSLTSFVFASYYLHEKGFSEALDEHSCSGKTRIVLLLPCNNNLGAAWEDGVRQILGLTYFFRDHPDYTSQYEFRIIDHGMKEDLTYIRKEILEEIQNGTKIFISTMSKVSEPLSKEFPALVKSAKPSGDPPILICTIASSPEITTSTKDNVFRFYIRSQEEAALLAENGRKLNYEKAAFIVVNDAYGDGAVNAFMEDWGKLGGSLIGGTKLNGLYSDEQIRNSLMEHRQSLQSADMIFLAHYGSGVDKVFTALDILGIQAPVLATHTLTIPDWQKPIKEILQKRTSYSCKPKYATRMPNHSDDEVYEDAISGFMYWTLDRLIFCLNKTQGKTENFADVWISANYPNVLEHSPKNDGDIAVSLDFVKIDVK
;
A
#
# COMPACT_ATOMS: atom_id res chain seq x y z
N MET A 1 -3.50 -46.55 38.57
CA MET A 1 -3.24 -47.80 37.82
C MET A 1 -4.48 -48.37 37.14
N GLU A 2 -5.57 -48.69 37.85
CA GLU A 2 -6.76 -49.31 37.21
C GLU A 2 -7.46 -48.38 36.19
N ASN A 3 -7.55 -47.09 36.49
CA ASN A 3 -8.14 -46.09 35.59
C ASN A 3 -7.29 -45.85 34.32
N GLU A 4 -5.96 -45.91 34.45
CA GLU A 4 -5.04 -45.80 33.30
C GLU A 4 -5.14 -47.02 32.38
N ASN A 5 -5.32 -48.22 32.94
CA ASN A 5 -5.52 -49.44 32.14
C ASN A 5 -6.86 -49.44 31.39
N ASN A 6 -7.91 -48.87 31.98
CA ASN A 6 -9.21 -48.73 31.30
C ASN A 6 -9.14 -47.71 30.15
N ILE A 7 -8.46 -46.58 30.35
CA ILE A 7 -8.22 -45.59 29.29
C ILE A 7 -7.38 -46.19 28.15
N ARG A 8 -6.33 -46.97 28.47
CA ARG A 8 -5.48 -47.65 27.47
C ARG A 8 -6.26 -48.64 26.60
N LYS A 9 -7.07 -49.51 27.22
CA LYS A 9 -7.94 -50.45 26.49
C LYS A 9 -8.97 -49.74 25.62
N LEU A 10 -9.48 -48.59 26.07
CA LEU A 10 -10.43 -47.79 25.31
C LEU A 10 -9.76 -47.19 24.07
N ILE A 11 -8.56 -46.64 24.19
CA ILE A 11 -7.78 -46.07 23.07
C ILE A 11 -7.48 -47.15 22.01
N ASP A 12 -7.01 -48.33 22.44
CA ASP A 12 -6.71 -49.44 21.53
C ASP A 12 -7.94 -49.96 20.79
N LYS A 13 -9.10 -49.93 21.44
CA LYS A 13 -10.36 -50.35 20.85
C LYS A 13 -10.95 -49.31 19.88
N LEU A 14 -10.67 -48.02 20.10
CA LEU A 14 -11.23 -46.93 19.32
C LEU A 14 -10.35 -46.49 18.14
N TYR A 15 -9.02 -46.62 18.20
CA TYR A 15 -8.16 -46.03 17.18
C TYR A 15 -8.28 -46.71 15.80
N LYS A 16 -8.43 -48.04 15.74
CA LYS A 16 -8.63 -48.78 14.48
C LYS A 16 -9.92 -48.37 13.76
N PRO A 17 -11.10 -48.37 14.44
CA PRO A 17 -12.32 -47.89 13.80
C PRO A 17 -12.28 -46.40 13.48
N LEU A 18 -11.66 -45.55 14.31
CA LEU A 18 -11.48 -44.13 13.99
C LEU A 18 -10.63 -43.90 12.74
N PHE A 19 -9.52 -44.63 12.59
CA PHE A 19 -8.67 -44.56 11.40
C PHE A 19 -9.42 -45.04 10.15
N LEU A 20 -10.20 -46.11 10.26
CA LEU A 20 -11.01 -46.62 9.16
C LEU A 20 -12.10 -45.63 8.75
N ILE A 21 -12.78 -45.00 9.71
CA ILE A 21 -13.75 -43.93 9.46
C ILE A 21 -13.06 -42.77 8.74
N TYR A 22 -11.87 -42.36 9.21
CA TYR A 22 -11.12 -41.26 8.61
C TYR A 22 -10.70 -41.57 7.17
N ALA A 23 -10.23 -42.78 6.89
CA ALA A 23 -9.86 -43.22 5.56
C ALA A 23 -11.07 -43.26 4.61
N ILE A 24 -12.23 -43.69 5.09
CA ILE A 24 -13.48 -43.70 4.31
C ILE A 24 -13.95 -42.27 4.01
N VAL A 25 -13.94 -41.38 5.00
CA VAL A 25 -14.29 -39.95 4.81
C VAL A 25 -13.35 -39.29 3.79
N PHE A 26 -12.05 -39.60 3.86
CA PHE A 26 -11.06 -39.08 2.91
C PHE A 26 -11.25 -39.63 1.48
N LEU A 27 -11.60 -40.91 1.33
CA LEU A 27 -11.90 -41.51 0.02
C LEU A 27 -13.20 -40.95 -0.58
N ILE A 28 -14.24 -40.77 0.24
CA ILE A 28 -15.49 -40.11 -0.18
C ILE A 28 -15.19 -38.67 -0.63
N TYR A 29 -14.28 -37.97 0.04
CA TYR A 29 -13.82 -36.65 -0.40
C TYR A 29 -13.13 -36.68 -1.75
N LEU A 30 -12.15 -37.56 -1.97
CA LEU A 30 -11.49 -37.67 -3.27
C LEU A 30 -12.50 -37.93 -4.39
N PHE A 31 -13.51 -38.76 -4.10
CA PHE A 31 -14.60 -39.03 -5.02
C PHE A 31 -15.50 -37.80 -5.27
N ILE A 32 -15.99 -37.13 -4.22
CA ILE A 32 -16.84 -35.94 -4.34
C ILE A 32 -16.08 -34.79 -5.02
N ASN A 33 -14.80 -34.61 -4.74
CA ASN A 33 -14.01 -33.54 -5.34
C ASN A 33 -13.69 -33.83 -6.83
N TYR A 34 -13.51 -35.11 -7.17
CA TYR A 34 -13.39 -35.55 -8.56
C TYR A 34 -14.70 -35.39 -9.34
N VAL A 35 -15.85 -35.62 -8.70
CA VAL A 35 -17.16 -35.71 -9.37
C VAL A 35 -17.98 -34.41 -9.32
N VAL A 36 -17.99 -33.68 -8.20
CA VAL A 36 -19.01 -32.65 -7.91
C VAL A 36 -18.50 -31.22 -8.13
N LYS A 37 -17.18 -30.94 -8.07
CA LYS A 37 -16.53 -29.64 -8.39
C LYS A 37 -17.13 -28.34 -7.80
N SER A 38 -18.15 -28.36 -6.92
CA SER A 38 -19.00 -27.17 -6.70
C SER A 38 -19.57 -26.99 -5.27
N ILE A 39 -18.96 -27.54 -4.22
CA ILE A 39 -19.39 -27.26 -2.83
C ILE A 39 -18.21 -26.72 -2.01
N PRO A 40 -18.35 -25.58 -1.29
CA PRO A 40 -17.30 -25.02 -0.46
C PRO A 40 -17.20 -25.81 0.85
N LEU A 41 -16.60 -27.02 0.77
CA LEU A 41 -16.36 -27.89 1.93
C LEU A 41 -15.15 -27.43 2.78
N SER A 42 -14.53 -26.29 2.46
CA SER A 42 -13.29 -25.78 3.06
C SER A 42 -13.36 -25.65 4.59
N TYR A 43 -14.52 -25.25 5.13
CA TYR A 43 -14.72 -25.08 6.58
C TYR A 43 -14.74 -26.41 7.35
N VAL A 44 -15.35 -27.46 6.79
CA VAL A 44 -15.36 -28.80 7.39
C VAL A 44 -13.94 -29.38 7.41
N PHE A 45 -13.16 -29.16 6.35
CA PHE A 45 -11.76 -29.61 6.28
C PHE A 45 -10.81 -28.84 7.17
N TYR A 46 -11.02 -27.53 7.35
CA TYR A 46 -10.27 -26.75 8.33
C TYR A 46 -10.49 -27.32 9.73
N THR A 47 -11.74 -27.60 10.08
CA THR A 47 -12.12 -28.17 11.37
C THR A 47 -11.52 -29.58 11.55
N LEU A 48 -11.59 -30.44 10.53
CA LEU A 48 -10.98 -31.79 10.57
C LEU A 48 -9.45 -31.77 10.62
N SER A 49 -8.81 -30.80 9.96
CA SER A 49 -7.36 -30.60 10.01
C SER A 49 -6.89 -30.19 11.41
N ILE A 50 -7.60 -29.24 12.04
CA ILE A 50 -7.33 -28.84 13.43
C ILE A 50 -7.51 -30.02 14.38
N ILE A 51 -8.62 -30.76 14.24
CA ILE A 51 -8.89 -31.94 15.07
C ILE A 51 -7.76 -32.99 14.90
N SER A 52 -7.29 -33.20 13.68
CA SER A 52 -6.18 -34.13 13.39
C SER A 52 -4.87 -33.71 14.03
N ILE A 53 -4.56 -32.40 14.01
CA ILE A 53 -3.37 -31.85 14.70
C ILE A 53 -3.47 -32.07 16.20
N ILE A 54 -4.63 -31.80 16.80
CA ILE A 54 -4.86 -32.00 18.24
C ILE A 54 -4.69 -33.48 18.62
N ILE A 55 -5.23 -34.40 17.81
CA ILE A 55 -5.08 -35.85 18.02
C ILE A 55 -3.60 -36.25 17.86
N GLY A 56 -2.91 -35.76 16.82
CA GLY A 56 -1.50 -36.04 16.59
C GLY A 56 -0.58 -35.55 17.71
N LEU A 57 -0.81 -34.35 18.21
CA LEU A 57 -0.11 -33.81 19.38
C LEU A 57 -0.38 -34.64 20.63
N SER A 58 -1.64 -35.02 20.86
CA SER A 58 -2.03 -35.86 22.01
C SER A 58 -1.32 -37.21 21.99
N ILE A 59 -1.31 -37.89 20.83
CA ILE A 59 -0.59 -39.16 20.64
C ILE A 59 0.92 -38.97 20.86
N THR A 60 1.50 -37.89 20.35
CA THR A 60 2.94 -37.58 20.51
C THR A 60 3.31 -37.36 21.97
N ILE A 61 2.48 -36.62 22.72
CA ILE A 61 2.68 -36.38 24.16
C ILE A 61 2.60 -37.69 24.95
N VAL A 62 1.61 -38.54 24.67
CA VAL A 62 1.46 -39.85 25.30
C VAL A 62 2.67 -40.75 25.00
N PHE A 63 3.14 -40.74 23.75
CA PHE A 63 4.33 -41.49 23.34
C PHE A 63 5.57 -41.01 24.09
N TYR A 64 5.79 -39.70 24.19
CA TYR A 64 6.97 -39.14 24.86
C TYR A 64 6.96 -39.37 26.38
N LYS A 65 5.78 -39.32 27.01
CA LYS A 65 5.61 -39.64 28.43
C LYS A 65 5.94 -41.12 28.72
N ASN A 66 5.48 -42.04 27.87
CA ASN A 66 5.74 -43.47 28.05
C ASN A 66 7.21 -43.85 27.78
N LYS A 67 7.88 -43.19 26.84
CA LYS A 67 9.32 -43.41 26.56
C LYS A 67 10.24 -43.18 27.78
N ARG A 68 9.82 -42.35 28.74
CA ARG A 68 10.58 -42.12 30.00
C ARG A 68 10.42 -43.25 31.03
N GLY A 69 9.55 -44.22 30.80
CA GLY A 69 9.29 -45.35 31.72
C GLY A 69 9.76 -46.72 31.19
N GLU A 70 10.48 -46.78 30.07
CA GLU A 70 10.90 -48.03 29.42
C GLU A 70 12.18 -48.60 30.06
N SER A 71 12.06 -49.29 31.20
CA SER A 71 12.97 -50.41 31.53
C SER A 71 12.29 -51.78 31.49
N ASP A 72 10.95 -51.87 31.60
CA ASP A 72 10.25 -53.17 31.70
C ASP A 72 8.87 -53.20 30.99
N ALA A 73 8.66 -52.39 29.95
CA ALA A 73 7.37 -52.36 29.26
C ALA A 73 7.27 -53.48 28.18
N ASP A 74 6.27 -54.34 28.37
CA ASP A 74 5.86 -55.47 27.50
C ASP A 74 5.66 -55.07 26.03
N ASP A 75 5.99 -55.96 25.09
CA ASP A 75 6.12 -55.76 23.63
C ASP A 75 4.85 -55.19 22.94
N SER A 76 3.71 -55.22 23.64
CA SER A 76 2.47 -54.58 23.24
C SER A 76 2.55 -53.05 23.15
N TYR A 77 3.55 -52.42 23.79
CA TYR A 77 3.78 -50.97 23.78
C TYR A 77 4.48 -50.44 22.53
N ILE A 78 4.90 -51.34 21.64
CA ILE A 78 5.29 -51.00 20.30
C ILE A 78 3.99 -50.71 19.52
N ILE A 79 3.33 -49.58 19.83
CA ILE A 79 2.63 -48.80 18.78
C ILE A 79 3.76 -48.55 17.78
N LYS A 80 3.90 -49.47 16.81
CA LYS A 80 5.12 -49.58 16.00
C LYS A 80 5.44 -48.19 15.52
N ARG A 81 6.64 -47.67 15.84
CA ARG A 81 7.14 -46.37 15.33
C ARG A 81 6.77 -46.16 13.85
N ARG A 82 6.68 -47.27 13.11
CA ARG A 82 6.14 -47.43 11.76
C ARG A 82 4.74 -46.83 11.50
N PHE A 83 3.90 -46.52 12.49
CA PHE A 83 2.58 -45.90 12.32
C PHE A 83 2.54 -44.44 12.78
N VAL A 84 3.28 -44.10 13.85
CA VAL A 84 3.37 -42.72 14.35
C VAL A 84 4.04 -41.82 13.32
N ILE A 85 5.13 -42.29 12.70
CA ILE A 85 5.86 -41.51 11.69
C ILE A 85 4.97 -41.20 10.47
N PRO A 86 4.29 -42.18 9.84
CA PRO A 86 3.34 -41.89 8.76
C PRO A 86 2.18 -40.98 9.17
N PHE A 87 1.66 -41.11 10.40
CA PHE A 87 0.56 -40.27 10.86
C PHE A 87 0.98 -38.79 11.04
N ILE A 88 2.18 -38.56 11.58
CA ILE A 88 2.76 -37.21 11.69
C ILE A 88 3.00 -36.64 10.29
N LEU A 89 3.60 -37.41 9.39
CA LEU A 89 3.82 -37.00 8.00
C LEU A 89 2.51 -36.65 7.30
N PHE A 90 1.47 -37.49 7.45
CA PHE A 90 0.15 -37.26 6.88
C PHE A 90 -0.54 -36.01 7.45
N SER A 91 -0.40 -35.76 8.75
CA SER A 91 -0.97 -34.57 9.41
C SER A 91 -0.27 -33.29 8.93
N LEU A 92 1.05 -33.32 8.80
CA LEU A 92 1.84 -32.18 8.29
C LEU A 92 1.55 -31.91 6.82
N THR A 93 1.50 -32.93 5.97
CA THR A 93 1.16 -32.74 4.55
C THR A 93 -0.27 -32.25 4.38
N SER A 94 -1.23 -32.76 5.15
CA SER A 94 -2.62 -32.27 5.15
C SER A 94 -2.69 -30.79 5.56
N PHE A 95 -1.90 -30.37 6.57
CA PHE A 95 -1.83 -28.98 6.98
C PHE A 95 -1.23 -28.07 5.90
N VAL A 96 -0.14 -28.49 5.26
CA VAL A 96 0.48 -27.73 4.16
C VAL A 96 -0.48 -27.62 2.98
N PHE A 97 -1.15 -28.70 2.59
CA PHE A 97 -2.15 -28.67 1.52
C PHE A 97 -3.35 -27.79 1.87
N ALA A 98 -3.87 -27.88 3.10
CA ALA A 98 -4.98 -27.03 3.54
C ALA A 98 -4.58 -25.54 3.58
N SER A 99 -3.38 -25.24 4.06
CA SER A 99 -2.83 -23.87 4.10
C SER A 99 -2.59 -23.31 2.70
N TYR A 100 -2.01 -24.13 1.81
CA TYR A 100 -1.82 -23.78 0.40
C TYR A 100 -3.16 -23.53 -0.30
N TYR A 101 -4.15 -24.41 -0.12
CA TYR A 101 -5.46 -24.27 -0.74
C TYR A 101 -6.23 -23.06 -0.19
N LEU A 102 -6.13 -22.77 1.10
CA LEU A 102 -6.69 -21.56 1.70
C LEU A 102 -6.02 -20.29 1.15
N HIS A 103 -4.71 -20.31 0.98
CA HIS A 103 -3.95 -19.19 0.44
C HIS A 103 -4.23 -18.96 -1.05
N GLU A 104 -4.30 -20.03 -1.86
CA GLU A 104 -4.41 -19.92 -3.31
C GLU A 104 -5.87 -19.80 -3.80
N LYS A 105 -6.80 -20.53 -3.18
CA LYS A 105 -8.22 -20.60 -3.62
C LYS A 105 -9.20 -20.06 -2.60
N GLY A 106 -9.00 -20.36 -1.32
CA GLY A 106 -9.93 -19.97 -0.26
C GLY A 106 -10.02 -18.47 -0.03
N PHE A 107 -8.94 -17.71 -0.25
CA PHE A 107 -8.95 -16.26 -0.05
C PHE A 107 -9.46 -15.51 -1.29
N SER A 108 -9.08 -15.92 -2.51
CA SER A 108 -9.52 -15.25 -3.74
C SER A 108 -10.96 -15.60 -4.11
N GLU A 109 -11.36 -16.88 -4.08
CA GLU A 109 -12.70 -17.31 -4.47
C GLU A 109 -13.76 -16.92 -3.41
N ALA A 110 -13.43 -16.87 -2.12
CA ALA A 110 -14.36 -16.39 -1.09
C ALA A 110 -14.56 -14.86 -1.09
N LEU A 111 -13.58 -14.09 -1.60
CA LEU A 111 -13.74 -12.67 -1.89
C LEU A 111 -14.58 -12.45 -3.16
N ASP A 112 -14.42 -13.30 -4.18
CA ASP A 112 -15.12 -13.16 -5.47
C ASP A 112 -16.57 -13.69 -5.45
N GLU A 113 -16.89 -14.75 -4.68
CA GLU A 113 -18.24 -15.36 -4.66
C GLU A 113 -19.20 -14.72 -3.64
N HIS A 114 -18.72 -13.90 -2.71
CA HIS A 114 -19.60 -12.97 -2.00
C HIS A 114 -19.87 -11.77 -2.91
N SER A 115 -20.61 -12.03 -4.00
CA SER A 115 -21.33 -11.02 -4.78
C SER A 115 -22.23 -10.25 -3.80
N CYS A 116 -21.66 -9.19 -3.24
CA CYS A 116 -22.26 -8.26 -2.31
C CYS A 116 -23.27 -7.41 -3.07
N SER A 117 -24.42 -7.99 -3.41
CA SER A 117 -25.50 -7.27 -4.07
C SER A 117 -25.96 -6.14 -3.14
N GLY A 118 -25.42 -4.94 -3.36
CA GLY A 118 -25.72 -3.73 -2.59
C GLY A 118 -24.52 -2.93 -2.10
N LYS A 119 -23.28 -3.46 -2.12
CA LYS A 119 -22.11 -2.65 -1.76
C LYS A 119 -21.70 -1.73 -2.89
N THR A 120 -21.25 -0.52 -2.54
CA THR A 120 -20.66 0.41 -3.50
C THR A 120 -19.19 0.04 -3.72
N ARG A 121 -18.82 -0.28 -4.96
CA ARG A 121 -17.44 -0.64 -5.30
C ARG A 121 -16.55 0.59 -5.48
N ILE A 122 -15.39 0.59 -4.83
CA ILE A 122 -14.32 1.57 -4.94
C ILE A 122 -13.08 0.86 -5.49
N VAL A 123 -12.61 1.30 -6.66
CA VAL A 123 -11.40 0.76 -7.29
C VAL A 123 -10.20 1.63 -6.92
N LEU A 124 -9.17 1.02 -6.36
CA LEU A 124 -7.91 1.64 -5.98
C LEU A 124 -6.81 1.20 -6.95
N LEU A 125 -6.26 2.14 -7.73
CA LEU A 125 -5.12 1.89 -8.61
C LEU A 125 -3.86 2.22 -7.80
N LEU A 126 -3.14 1.18 -7.35
CA LEU A 126 -1.98 1.32 -6.45
C LEU A 126 -0.71 0.69 -7.08
N PRO A 127 0.49 1.15 -6.71
CA PRO A 127 1.74 0.49 -7.11
C PRO A 127 2.02 -0.66 -6.13
N CYS A 128 1.41 -1.84 -6.28
CA CYS A 128 1.65 -2.93 -5.34
C CYS A 128 3.02 -3.57 -5.58
N ASN A 129 3.37 -3.89 -6.83
CA ASN A 129 4.63 -4.54 -7.18
C ASN A 129 5.45 -3.74 -8.20
N ASN A 130 6.77 -3.77 -8.10
CA ASN A 130 7.66 -3.22 -9.10
C ASN A 130 7.91 -4.20 -10.25
N ASN A 131 8.63 -3.74 -11.28
CA ASN A 131 8.95 -4.55 -12.46
C ASN A 131 9.80 -5.81 -12.13
N LEU A 132 10.32 -5.91 -10.91
CA LEU A 132 11.07 -7.06 -10.39
C LEU A 132 10.21 -7.93 -9.45
N GLY A 133 8.94 -7.61 -9.25
CA GLY A 133 8.02 -8.32 -8.36
C GLY A 133 8.18 -8.01 -6.88
N ALA A 134 9.02 -7.05 -6.50
CA ALA A 134 9.13 -6.58 -5.11
C ALA A 134 8.12 -5.46 -4.84
N ALA A 135 7.63 -5.34 -3.60
CA ALA A 135 6.68 -4.29 -3.27
C ALA A 135 7.28 -2.90 -3.49
N TRP A 136 6.53 -1.98 -4.12
CA TRP A 136 6.94 -0.57 -4.14
C TRP A 136 6.77 0.00 -2.74
N GLU A 137 7.77 0.73 -2.26
CA GLU A 137 7.74 1.32 -0.91
C GLU A 137 6.58 2.28 -0.73
N ASP A 138 6.30 3.13 -1.73
CA ASP A 138 5.12 3.99 -1.76
C ASP A 138 3.81 3.19 -1.73
N GLY A 139 3.79 2.01 -2.38
CA GLY A 139 2.66 1.09 -2.35
C GLY A 139 2.41 0.52 -0.96
N VAL A 140 3.47 0.10 -0.26
CA VAL A 140 3.37 -0.37 1.13
C VAL A 140 2.79 0.71 2.04
N ARG A 141 3.22 1.97 1.88
CA ARG A 141 2.67 3.11 2.63
C ARG A 141 1.21 3.40 2.29
N GLN A 142 0.83 3.31 1.01
CA GLN A 142 -0.56 3.43 0.60
C GLN A 142 -1.44 2.35 1.25
N ILE A 143 -0.98 1.10 1.31
CA ILE A 143 -1.67 0.02 2.01
C ILE A 143 -1.71 0.25 3.52
N LEU A 144 -0.69 0.85 4.11
CA LEU A 144 -0.69 1.25 5.52
C LEU A 144 -1.76 2.30 5.79
N GLY A 145 -1.88 3.34 4.95
CA GLY A 145 -2.96 4.32 5.01
C GLY A 145 -4.36 3.70 4.91
N LEU A 146 -4.53 2.73 4.01
CA LEU A 146 -5.77 1.94 3.91
C LEU A 146 -6.04 1.10 5.16
N THR A 147 -4.99 0.57 5.80
CA THR A 147 -5.10 -0.19 7.06
C THR A 147 -5.56 0.71 8.21
N TYR A 148 -4.99 1.91 8.34
CA TYR A 148 -5.45 2.90 9.31
C TYR A 148 -6.92 3.26 9.05
N PHE A 149 -7.30 3.43 7.79
CA PHE A 149 -8.67 3.74 7.42
C PHE A 149 -9.67 2.68 7.88
N PHE A 150 -9.38 1.39 7.67
CA PHE A 150 -10.26 0.31 8.13
C PHE A 150 -10.23 0.06 9.63
N ARG A 151 -9.10 0.34 10.28
CA ARG A 151 -9.01 0.31 11.75
C ARG A 151 -9.96 1.33 12.35
N ASP A 152 -10.00 2.53 11.77
CA ASP A 152 -10.73 3.65 12.33
C ASP A 152 -12.21 3.67 11.88
N HIS A 153 -12.52 3.09 10.72
CA HIS A 153 -13.87 2.96 10.15
C HIS A 153 -14.23 1.52 9.74
N PRO A 154 -14.28 0.56 10.69
CA PRO A 154 -14.49 -0.85 10.36
C PRO A 154 -15.87 -1.12 9.72
N ASP A 155 -16.87 -0.30 10.01
CA ASP A 155 -18.24 -0.41 9.50
C ASP A 155 -18.33 -0.11 8.00
N TYR A 156 -17.38 0.63 7.42
CA TYR A 156 -17.36 0.91 5.99
C TYR A 156 -17.13 -0.33 5.12
N THR A 157 -16.54 -1.39 5.66
CA THR A 157 -16.41 -2.68 4.96
C THR A 157 -17.76 -3.36 4.71
N SER A 158 -18.82 -2.97 5.43
CA SER A 158 -20.18 -3.45 5.20
C SER A 158 -20.90 -2.72 4.08
N GLN A 159 -20.50 -1.49 3.77
CA GLN A 159 -21.14 -0.59 2.81
C GLN A 159 -20.38 -0.53 1.47
N TYR A 160 -19.07 -0.70 1.52
CA TYR A 160 -18.17 -0.55 0.39
C TYR A 160 -17.37 -1.82 0.13
N GLU A 161 -17.10 -2.05 -1.15
CA GLU A 161 -16.20 -3.09 -1.62
C GLU A 161 -14.96 -2.42 -2.22
N PHE A 162 -13.77 -2.79 -1.76
CA PHE A 162 -12.52 -2.19 -2.21
C PHE A 162 -11.79 -3.17 -3.13
N ARG A 163 -11.64 -2.80 -4.40
CA ARG A 163 -10.88 -3.58 -5.39
C ARG A 163 -9.56 -2.88 -5.67
N ILE A 164 -8.45 -3.56 -5.43
CA ILE A 164 -7.11 -3.04 -5.73
C ILE A 164 -6.68 -3.55 -7.11
N ILE A 165 -6.25 -2.63 -7.97
CA ILE A 165 -5.62 -2.93 -9.25
C ILE A 165 -4.17 -2.45 -9.17
N ASP A 166 -3.23 -3.38 -9.32
CA ASP A 166 -1.80 -3.06 -9.34
C ASP A 166 -1.38 -2.49 -10.68
N HIS A 167 -0.98 -1.21 -10.71
CA HIS A 167 -0.46 -0.58 -11.92
C HIS A 167 1.06 -0.72 -12.09
N GLY A 168 1.75 -1.21 -11.06
CA GLY A 168 3.18 -1.52 -11.06
C GLY A 168 4.12 -0.43 -11.56
N MET A 169 3.69 0.83 -11.53
CA MET A 169 4.39 1.99 -12.14
C MET A 169 4.78 1.81 -13.61
N LYS A 170 4.00 1.02 -14.37
CA LYS A 170 4.24 0.77 -15.81
C LYS A 170 3.95 2.03 -16.63
N GLU A 171 4.76 2.26 -17.66
CA GLU A 171 4.53 3.35 -18.63
C GLU A 171 3.39 3.02 -19.58
N ASP A 172 3.28 1.76 -19.97
CA ASP A 172 2.18 1.29 -20.78
C ASP A 172 0.93 1.05 -19.91
N LEU A 173 -0.02 1.98 -20.01
CA LEU A 173 -1.29 1.91 -19.32
C LEU A 173 -2.35 1.07 -20.04
N THR A 174 -2.01 0.35 -21.12
CA THR A 174 -2.98 -0.46 -21.88
C THR A 174 -3.75 -1.45 -21.01
N TYR A 175 -3.06 -2.15 -20.10
CA TYR A 175 -3.72 -3.06 -19.15
C TYR A 175 -4.64 -2.30 -18.19
N ILE A 176 -4.19 -1.17 -17.65
CA ILE A 176 -4.97 -0.34 -16.71
C ILE A 176 -6.22 0.23 -17.38
N ARG A 177 -6.10 0.72 -18.62
CA ARG A 177 -7.25 1.17 -19.43
C ARG A 177 -8.29 0.07 -19.60
N LYS A 178 -7.82 -1.16 -19.88
CA LYS A 178 -8.69 -2.32 -20.04
C LYS A 178 -9.43 -2.64 -18.74
N GLU A 179 -8.72 -2.74 -17.62
CA GLU A 179 -9.34 -3.01 -16.32
C GLU A 179 -10.33 -1.92 -15.90
N ILE A 180 -10.00 -0.64 -16.09
CA ILE A 180 -10.91 0.47 -15.80
C ILE A 180 -12.15 0.39 -16.68
N LEU A 181 -12.00 0.12 -17.97
CA LEU A 181 -13.13 -0.02 -18.89
C LEU A 181 -14.06 -1.17 -18.46
N GLU A 182 -13.50 -2.33 -18.11
CA GLU A 182 -14.25 -3.49 -17.61
C GLU A 182 -14.97 -3.16 -16.29
N GLU A 183 -14.30 -2.47 -15.36
CA GLU A 183 -14.91 -2.04 -14.10
C GLU A 183 -16.07 -1.07 -14.32
N ILE A 184 -15.93 -0.09 -15.22
CA ILE A 184 -17.03 0.84 -15.54
C ILE A 184 -18.21 0.07 -16.15
N GLN A 185 -17.94 -0.89 -17.05
CA GLN A 185 -18.97 -1.74 -17.66
C GLN A 185 -19.67 -2.63 -16.64
N ASN A 186 -18.95 -3.05 -15.59
CA ASN A 186 -19.50 -3.80 -14.45
C ASN A 186 -20.25 -2.91 -13.45
N GLY A 187 -20.36 -1.60 -13.72
CA GLY A 187 -21.13 -0.66 -12.91
C GLY A 187 -20.33 0.08 -11.85
N THR A 188 -19.00 -0.10 -11.78
CA THR A 188 -18.14 0.63 -10.85
C THR A 188 -18.17 2.13 -11.16
N LYS A 189 -18.37 2.94 -10.11
CA LYS A 189 -18.51 4.39 -10.21
C LYS A 189 -17.37 5.19 -9.62
N ILE A 190 -16.47 4.55 -8.87
CA ILE A 190 -15.48 5.28 -8.07
C ILE A 190 -14.10 4.67 -8.32
N PHE A 191 -13.20 5.52 -8.80
CA PHE A 191 -11.82 5.19 -9.05
C PHE A 191 -10.93 6.15 -8.27
N ILE A 192 -9.94 5.60 -7.56
CA ILE A 192 -8.86 6.37 -6.95
C ILE A 192 -7.57 5.96 -7.64
N SER A 193 -6.86 6.94 -8.19
CA SER A 193 -5.57 6.72 -8.83
C SER A 193 -4.46 7.37 -8.02
N THR A 194 -3.37 6.63 -7.84
CA THR A 194 -2.17 7.14 -7.20
C THR A 194 -0.99 7.22 -8.15
N MET A 195 0.07 7.89 -7.71
CA MET A 195 1.33 8.12 -8.43
C MET A 195 1.17 8.99 -9.69
N SER A 196 1.98 10.04 -9.80
CA SER A 196 1.95 10.96 -10.94
C SER A 196 2.11 10.26 -12.29
N LYS A 197 2.98 9.24 -12.35
CA LYS A 197 3.27 8.46 -13.57
C LYS A 197 2.02 7.81 -14.19
N VAL A 198 1.04 7.43 -13.38
CA VAL A 198 -0.21 6.79 -13.83
C VAL A 198 -1.36 7.79 -13.84
N SER A 199 -1.49 8.57 -12.77
CA SER A 199 -2.61 9.48 -12.58
C SER A 199 -2.66 10.60 -13.63
N GLU A 200 -1.51 11.11 -14.07
CA GLU A 200 -1.48 12.17 -15.08
C GLU A 200 -2.06 11.75 -16.43
N PRO A 201 -1.50 10.75 -17.14
CA PRO A 201 -2.09 10.29 -18.41
C PRO A 201 -3.52 9.77 -18.21
N LEU A 202 -3.82 9.07 -17.11
CA LEU A 202 -5.17 8.58 -16.84
C LEU A 202 -6.18 9.73 -16.70
N SER A 203 -5.83 10.82 -16.01
CA SER A 203 -6.72 11.98 -15.85
C SER A 203 -7.17 12.58 -17.19
N LYS A 204 -6.29 12.57 -18.19
CA LYS A 204 -6.55 13.09 -19.55
C LYS A 204 -7.41 12.14 -20.37
N GLU A 205 -7.26 10.83 -20.16
CA GLU A 205 -7.93 9.78 -20.94
C GLU A 205 -9.25 9.30 -20.33
N PHE A 206 -9.44 9.46 -19.02
CA PHE A 206 -10.60 9.00 -18.28
C PHE A 206 -11.95 9.42 -18.89
N PRO A 207 -12.15 10.67 -19.36
CA PRO A 207 -13.42 11.07 -19.98
C PRO A 207 -13.74 10.27 -21.25
N ALA A 208 -12.71 9.92 -22.03
CA ALA A 208 -12.86 9.09 -23.23
C ALA A 208 -13.16 7.63 -22.87
N LEU A 209 -12.55 7.10 -21.78
CA LEU A 209 -12.85 5.77 -21.26
C LEU A 209 -14.30 5.69 -20.80
N VAL A 210 -14.77 6.65 -20.00
CA VAL A 210 -16.17 6.74 -19.53
C VAL A 210 -17.15 6.79 -20.71
N LYS A 211 -16.88 7.63 -21.71
CA LYS A 211 -17.70 7.73 -22.93
C LYS A 211 -17.76 6.41 -23.70
N SER A 212 -16.65 5.68 -23.76
CA SER A 212 -16.55 4.39 -24.46
C SER A 212 -17.29 3.28 -23.71
N ALA A 213 -17.25 3.31 -22.38
CA ALA A 213 -17.91 2.34 -21.51
C ALA A 213 -19.44 2.44 -21.53
N LYS A 214 -19.99 3.64 -21.81
CA LYS A 214 -21.43 3.94 -21.79
C LYS A 214 -22.10 3.46 -20.49
N PRO A 215 -21.64 3.94 -19.32
CA PRO A 215 -22.16 3.49 -18.03
C PRO A 215 -23.66 3.81 -17.90
N SER A 216 -24.39 2.96 -17.18
CA SER A 216 -25.77 3.24 -16.79
C SER A 216 -25.81 4.19 -15.58
N GLY A 217 -26.69 5.20 -15.60
CA GLY A 217 -26.81 6.17 -14.49
C GLY A 217 -25.67 7.20 -14.46
N ASP A 218 -25.28 7.61 -13.26
CA ASP A 218 -24.29 8.68 -13.08
C ASP A 218 -22.91 8.29 -13.63
N PRO A 219 -22.18 9.25 -14.24
CA PRO A 219 -20.84 9.00 -14.73
C PRO A 219 -19.89 8.61 -13.58
N PRO A 220 -18.98 7.65 -13.80
CA PRO A 220 -17.92 7.34 -12.85
C PRO A 220 -17.03 8.56 -12.56
N ILE A 221 -16.49 8.60 -11.35
CA ILE A 221 -15.55 9.62 -10.90
C ILE A 221 -14.14 9.04 -10.79
N LEU A 222 -13.13 9.86 -11.07
CA LEU A 222 -11.72 9.59 -10.84
C LEU A 222 -11.19 10.59 -9.81
N ILE A 223 -10.60 10.11 -8.73
CA ILE A 223 -9.89 10.93 -7.75
C ILE A 223 -8.40 10.61 -7.84
N CYS A 224 -7.60 11.59 -8.23
CA CYS A 224 -6.15 11.53 -8.16
C CYS A 224 -5.68 11.94 -6.76
N THR A 225 -4.90 11.09 -6.11
CA THR A 225 -4.23 11.39 -4.84
C THR A 225 -2.83 10.82 -4.86
N ILE A 226 -1.91 11.26 -3.99
CA ILE A 226 -0.52 10.77 -3.99
C ILE A 226 0.11 10.92 -5.39
N ALA A 227 -0.26 12.01 -6.05
CA ALA A 227 0.06 12.32 -7.44
C ALA A 227 0.18 13.85 -7.56
N SER A 228 1.41 14.33 -7.47
CA SER A 228 1.74 15.75 -7.36
C SER A 228 1.99 16.43 -8.71
N SER A 229 2.00 15.68 -9.82
CA SER A 229 2.30 16.26 -11.14
C SER A 229 1.41 17.48 -11.46
N PRO A 230 2.00 18.59 -11.93
CA PRO A 230 1.26 19.80 -12.28
C PRO A 230 0.29 19.57 -13.44
N GLU A 231 0.54 18.58 -14.29
CA GLU A 231 -0.15 18.31 -15.55
C GLU A 231 -1.40 17.41 -15.40
N ILE A 232 -1.71 16.98 -14.18
CA ILE A 232 -2.96 16.26 -13.89
C ILE A 232 -4.13 17.18 -14.20
N THR A 233 -4.99 16.76 -15.12
CA THR A 233 -6.12 17.55 -15.61
C THR A 233 -7.37 17.20 -14.83
N THR A 234 -7.85 18.13 -14.00
CA THR A 234 -9.09 17.99 -13.24
C THR A 234 -10.23 18.75 -13.90
N SER A 235 -11.46 18.26 -13.73
CA SER A 235 -12.67 18.85 -14.32
C SER A 235 -13.89 18.27 -13.60
N THR A 236 -14.72 19.11 -12.98
CA THR A 236 -15.99 18.64 -12.36
C THR A 236 -16.95 18.14 -13.43
N LYS A 237 -16.93 18.77 -14.61
CA LYS A 237 -17.71 18.34 -15.77
C LYS A 237 -17.33 16.93 -16.24
N ASP A 238 -16.05 16.61 -16.21
CA ASP A 238 -15.53 15.31 -16.65
C ASP A 238 -15.34 14.32 -15.48
N ASN A 239 -15.78 14.69 -14.28
CA ASN A 239 -15.70 13.88 -13.05
C ASN A 239 -14.27 13.44 -12.69
N VAL A 240 -13.29 14.31 -12.94
CA VAL A 240 -11.89 14.10 -12.55
C VAL A 240 -11.53 15.09 -11.47
N PHE A 241 -11.13 14.56 -10.32
CA PHE A 241 -10.87 15.31 -9.11
C PHE A 241 -9.45 15.06 -8.61
N ARG A 242 -8.90 15.98 -7.84
CA ARG A 242 -7.63 15.78 -7.13
C ARG A 242 -7.71 16.29 -5.70
N PHE A 243 -7.10 15.54 -4.79
CA PHE A 243 -6.88 15.95 -3.41
C PHE A 243 -5.51 15.47 -2.95
N TYR A 244 -4.49 16.31 -3.13
CA TYR A 244 -3.11 16.00 -2.73
C TYR A 244 -2.24 17.26 -2.63
N ILE A 245 -1.03 17.09 -2.11
CA ILE A 245 0.06 18.06 -2.23
C ILE A 245 0.50 18.13 -3.70
N ARG A 246 0.59 19.33 -4.28
CA ARG A 246 1.03 19.48 -5.69
C ARG A 246 2.46 19.98 -5.75
N SER A 247 3.16 19.58 -6.81
CA SER A 247 4.54 20.01 -7.07
C SER A 247 4.67 21.52 -7.15
N GLN A 248 3.64 22.25 -7.62
CA GLN A 248 3.66 23.72 -7.67
C GLN A 248 3.74 24.34 -6.27
N GLU A 249 2.90 23.90 -5.32
CA GLU A 249 2.94 24.41 -3.95
C GLU A 249 4.24 24.06 -3.23
N GLU A 250 4.75 22.84 -3.39
CA GLU A 250 6.03 22.43 -2.80
C GLU A 250 7.18 23.27 -3.36
N ALA A 251 7.26 23.39 -4.68
CA ALA A 251 8.28 24.13 -5.38
C ALA A 251 8.29 25.61 -4.98
N ALA A 252 7.12 26.27 -5.01
CA ALA A 252 6.98 27.67 -4.65
C ALA A 252 7.44 27.92 -3.21
N LEU A 253 6.97 27.09 -2.27
CA LEU A 253 7.32 27.21 -0.85
C LEU A 253 8.82 27.00 -0.61
N LEU A 254 9.39 25.95 -1.20
CA LEU A 254 10.81 25.63 -1.06
C LEU A 254 11.68 26.71 -1.71
N ALA A 255 11.32 27.20 -2.90
CA ALA A 255 12.03 28.26 -3.59
C ALA A 255 12.01 29.57 -2.78
N GLU A 256 10.83 29.98 -2.29
CA GLU A 256 10.69 31.18 -1.48
C GLU A 256 11.56 31.13 -0.22
N ASN A 257 11.51 30.01 0.51
CA ASN A 257 12.28 29.87 1.74
C ASN A 257 13.79 29.70 1.47
N GLY A 258 14.18 29.01 0.41
CA GLY A 258 15.59 28.94 -0.01
C GLY A 258 16.18 30.32 -0.30
N ARG A 259 15.41 31.21 -0.94
CA ARG A 259 15.83 32.59 -1.20
C ARG A 259 15.88 33.42 0.08
N LYS A 260 14.92 33.27 1.01
CA LYS A 260 14.96 33.91 2.34
C LYS A 260 16.18 33.49 3.17
N LEU A 261 16.72 32.30 2.92
CA LEU A 261 17.95 31.80 3.51
C LEU A 261 19.22 32.26 2.78
N ASN A 262 19.10 33.15 1.79
CA ASN A 262 20.17 33.75 0.98
C ASN A 262 20.93 32.78 0.06
N TYR A 263 20.33 31.65 -0.33
CA TYR A 263 20.91 30.77 -1.35
C TYR A 263 20.61 31.30 -2.76
N GLU A 264 21.60 31.38 -3.65
CA GLU A 264 21.43 31.96 -4.99
C GLU A 264 21.45 30.91 -6.10
N LYS A 265 22.32 29.91 -5.96
CA LYS A 265 22.50 28.84 -6.93
C LYS A 265 21.97 27.52 -6.39
N ALA A 266 21.04 26.92 -7.13
CA ALA A 266 20.53 25.60 -6.85
C ALA A 266 21.00 24.61 -7.94
N ALA A 267 21.35 23.40 -7.54
CA ALA A 267 21.35 22.24 -8.42
C ALA A 267 20.11 21.38 -8.14
N PHE A 268 19.81 20.40 -9.00
CA PHE A 268 18.68 19.50 -8.75
C PHE A 268 19.07 18.01 -8.82
N ILE A 269 18.37 17.20 -8.04
CA ILE A 269 18.34 15.75 -8.14
C ILE A 269 16.87 15.35 -8.07
N VAL A 270 16.32 14.85 -9.17
CA VAL A 270 14.91 14.44 -9.20
C VAL A 270 14.74 13.03 -9.74
N VAL A 271 13.63 12.38 -9.45
CA VAL A 271 13.27 11.12 -10.11
C VAL A 271 12.89 11.37 -11.59
N ASN A 272 13.21 10.43 -12.47
CA ASN A 272 12.96 10.52 -13.91
C ASN A 272 11.56 10.01 -14.25
N ASP A 273 10.53 10.75 -13.84
CA ASP A 273 9.13 10.51 -14.17
C ASP A 273 8.31 11.82 -14.11
N ALA A 274 6.99 11.71 -14.32
CA ALA A 274 6.07 12.84 -14.27
C ALA A 274 6.11 13.64 -12.95
N TYR A 275 6.41 12.99 -11.82
CA TYR A 275 6.56 13.69 -10.55
C TYR A 275 7.83 14.53 -10.52
N GLY A 276 8.98 13.92 -10.80
CA GLY A 276 10.25 14.65 -10.74
C GLY A 276 10.38 15.74 -11.80
N ASP A 277 9.84 15.51 -13.00
CA ASP A 277 9.75 16.51 -14.07
C ASP A 277 8.86 17.69 -13.66
N GLY A 278 7.68 17.40 -13.11
CA GLY A 278 6.78 18.42 -12.60
C GLY A 278 7.40 19.24 -11.46
N ALA A 279 8.11 18.58 -10.54
CA ALA A 279 8.75 19.21 -9.41
C ALA A 279 9.91 20.14 -9.83
N VAL A 280 10.83 19.67 -10.69
CA VAL A 280 11.97 20.50 -11.12
C VAL A 280 11.52 21.68 -11.99
N ASN A 281 10.51 21.49 -12.85
CA ASN A 281 10.02 22.57 -13.70
C ASN A 281 9.35 23.67 -12.88
N ALA A 282 8.49 23.28 -11.92
CA ALA A 282 7.87 24.24 -11.01
C ALA A 282 8.92 24.96 -10.14
N PHE A 283 9.91 24.22 -9.62
CA PHE A 283 10.98 24.82 -8.82
C PHE A 283 11.84 25.78 -9.65
N MET A 284 12.21 25.41 -10.87
CA MET A 284 12.96 26.26 -11.79
C MET A 284 12.23 27.57 -12.07
N GLU A 285 10.92 27.49 -12.31
CA GLU A 285 10.08 28.66 -12.58
C GLU A 285 10.07 29.63 -11.38
N ASP A 286 9.74 29.13 -10.18
CA ASP A 286 9.62 29.98 -9.00
C ASP A 286 10.97 30.44 -8.46
N TRP A 287 12.00 29.60 -8.52
CA TRP A 287 13.38 29.98 -8.18
C TRP A 287 13.88 31.12 -9.08
N GLY A 288 13.65 31.01 -10.39
CA GLY A 288 14.03 32.03 -11.38
C GLY A 288 13.30 33.36 -11.16
N LYS A 289 11.99 33.35 -10.88
CA LYS A 289 11.21 34.55 -10.56
C LYS A 289 11.76 35.30 -9.34
N LEU A 290 12.33 34.57 -8.38
CA LEU A 290 12.93 35.12 -7.16
C LEU A 290 14.42 35.48 -7.34
N GLY A 291 14.92 35.50 -8.58
CA GLY A 291 16.30 35.86 -8.93
C GLY A 291 17.34 34.78 -8.65
N GLY A 292 16.92 33.54 -8.39
CA GLY A 292 17.81 32.40 -8.25
C GLY A 292 18.26 31.82 -9.60
N SER A 293 19.39 31.11 -9.60
CA SER A 293 19.91 30.39 -10.76
C SER A 293 19.91 28.89 -10.53
N LEU A 294 19.31 28.12 -11.44
CA LEU A 294 19.36 26.66 -11.44
C LEU A 294 20.51 26.20 -12.36
N ILE A 295 21.60 25.70 -11.79
CA ILE A 295 22.89 25.48 -12.50
C ILE A 295 23.07 24.06 -13.07
N GLY A 296 22.00 23.29 -13.13
CA GLY A 296 21.98 21.91 -13.63
C GLY A 296 21.80 20.86 -12.54
N GLY A 297 21.73 19.61 -12.93
CA GLY A 297 21.34 18.52 -12.05
C GLY A 297 21.15 17.22 -12.81
N THR A 298 20.56 16.23 -12.15
CA THR A 298 20.33 14.90 -12.75
C THR A 298 18.93 14.38 -12.46
N LYS A 299 18.46 13.52 -13.37
CA LYS A 299 17.21 12.77 -13.25
C LYS A 299 17.54 11.28 -13.05
N LEU A 300 17.06 10.70 -11.96
CA LEU A 300 17.40 9.33 -11.54
C LEU A 300 16.22 8.40 -11.76
N ASN A 301 16.44 7.18 -12.22
CA ASN A 301 15.37 6.19 -12.20
C ASN A 301 15.06 5.78 -10.75
N GLY A 302 13.79 5.72 -10.38
CA GLY A 302 13.37 5.34 -9.02
C GLY A 302 13.80 3.94 -8.56
N LEU A 303 14.24 3.08 -9.47
CA LEU A 303 14.73 1.73 -9.20
C LEU A 303 16.25 1.59 -9.25
N TYR A 304 17.00 2.68 -9.39
CA TYR A 304 18.46 2.61 -9.41
C TYR A 304 19.04 2.06 -8.10
N SER A 305 20.09 1.27 -8.24
CA SER A 305 20.94 0.83 -7.13
C SER A 305 21.80 1.98 -6.60
N ASP A 306 22.38 1.79 -5.41
CA ASP A 306 23.29 2.75 -4.78
C ASP A 306 24.46 3.12 -5.70
N GLU A 307 25.02 2.14 -6.41
CA GLU A 307 26.11 2.35 -7.35
C GLU A 307 25.66 3.18 -8.55
N GLN A 308 24.48 2.88 -9.12
CA GLN A 308 23.93 3.63 -10.25
C GLN A 308 23.65 5.09 -9.86
N ILE A 309 23.01 5.32 -8.71
CA ILE A 309 22.78 6.67 -8.18
C ILE A 309 24.10 7.40 -7.97
N ARG A 310 25.08 6.78 -7.31
CA ARG A 310 26.39 7.39 -7.08
C ARG A 310 27.11 7.75 -8.38
N ASN A 311 27.07 6.87 -9.38
CA ASN A 311 27.69 7.12 -10.68
C ASN A 311 27.01 8.30 -11.40
N SER A 312 25.67 8.36 -11.41
CA SER A 312 24.95 9.50 -11.97
C SER A 312 25.25 10.82 -11.24
N LEU A 313 25.38 10.80 -9.90
CA LEU A 313 25.78 12.00 -9.15
C LEU A 313 27.23 12.40 -9.42
N MET A 314 28.12 11.43 -9.66
CA MET A 314 29.53 11.69 -10.00
C MET A 314 29.66 12.46 -11.32
N GLU A 315 28.88 12.08 -12.34
CA GLU A 315 28.84 12.78 -13.63
C GLU A 315 28.44 14.25 -13.50
N HIS A 316 27.63 14.57 -12.48
CA HIS A 316 27.11 15.92 -12.21
C HIS A 316 27.79 16.58 -11.01
N ARG A 317 28.92 16.01 -10.52
CA ARG A 317 29.57 16.44 -9.27
C ARG A 317 29.94 17.91 -9.27
N GLN A 318 30.43 18.45 -10.39
CA GLN A 318 30.83 19.85 -10.49
C GLN A 318 29.64 20.80 -10.27
N SER A 319 28.50 20.54 -10.90
CA SER A 319 27.27 21.32 -10.68
C SER A 319 26.79 21.19 -9.23
N LEU A 320 26.77 19.97 -8.68
CA LEU A 320 26.33 19.73 -7.31
C LEU A 320 27.26 20.38 -6.25
N GLN A 321 28.56 20.46 -6.50
CA GLN A 321 29.53 21.11 -5.59
C GLN A 321 29.57 22.64 -5.71
N SER A 322 29.19 23.19 -6.87
CA SER A 322 29.17 24.63 -7.10
C SER A 322 27.84 25.29 -6.74
N ALA A 323 26.82 24.49 -6.38
CA ALA A 323 25.54 24.98 -5.91
C ALA A 323 25.60 25.37 -4.43
N ASP A 324 24.89 26.42 -4.06
CA ASP A 324 24.68 26.80 -2.67
C ASP A 324 23.66 25.86 -2.01
N MET A 325 22.82 25.20 -2.81
CA MET A 325 21.86 24.20 -2.36
C MET A 325 21.49 23.18 -3.44
N ILE A 326 20.88 22.08 -3.03
CA ILE A 326 20.35 21.04 -3.91
C ILE A 326 18.83 20.94 -3.70
N PHE A 327 18.06 21.10 -4.75
CA PHE A 327 16.65 20.74 -4.79
C PHE A 327 16.51 19.22 -5.03
N LEU A 328 15.75 18.54 -4.16
CA LEU A 328 15.56 17.09 -4.20
C LEU A 328 14.06 16.74 -4.30
N ALA A 329 13.68 16.06 -5.37
CA ALA A 329 12.35 15.47 -5.52
C ALA A 329 12.46 13.99 -5.87
N HIS A 330 12.38 13.15 -4.84
CA HIS A 330 12.50 11.70 -4.98
C HIS A 330 11.63 11.01 -3.92
N TYR A 331 11.30 9.74 -4.13
CA TYR A 331 10.52 8.92 -3.21
C TYR A 331 11.24 7.59 -2.88
N GLY A 332 10.72 6.85 -1.91
CA GLY A 332 11.23 5.54 -1.50
C GLY A 332 12.68 5.57 -1.00
N SER A 333 13.32 4.41 -1.09
CA SER A 333 14.77 4.26 -0.90
C SER A 333 15.61 4.91 -1.99
N GLY A 334 15.05 5.78 -2.84
CA GLY A 334 15.88 6.67 -3.62
C GLY A 334 16.34 7.88 -2.80
N VAL A 335 15.54 8.30 -1.80
CA VAL A 335 15.88 9.44 -0.92
C VAL A 335 17.15 9.12 -0.12
N ASP A 336 17.15 8.02 0.63
CA ASP A 336 18.29 7.61 1.45
C ASP A 336 19.55 7.31 0.63
N LYS A 337 19.41 6.67 -0.54
CA LYS A 337 20.52 6.43 -1.47
C LYS A 337 21.12 7.71 -2.02
N VAL A 338 20.31 8.71 -2.35
CA VAL A 338 20.82 10.02 -2.79
C VAL A 338 21.61 10.69 -1.68
N PHE A 339 21.10 10.74 -0.45
CA PHE A 339 21.83 11.31 0.68
C PHE A 339 23.14 10.57 0.98
N THR A 340 23.12 9.24 0.92
CA THR A 340 24.31 8.38 1.08
C THR A 340 25.34 8.67 0.00
N ALA A 341 24.91 8.76 -1.26
CA ALA A 341 25.80 9.11 -2.37
C ALA A 341 26.39 10.52 -2.19
N LEU A 342 25.58 11.53 -1.87
CA LEU A 342 26.07 12.90 -1.62
C LEU A 342 27.15 12.93 -0.53
N ASP A 343 26.99 12.14 0.53
CA ASP A 343 27.98 12.04 1.61
C ASP A 343 29.28 11.38 1.16
N ILE A 344 29.20 10.22 0.47
CA ILE A 344 30.37 9.52 -0.09
C ILE A 344 31.15 10.43 -1.06
N LEU A 345 30.44 11.25 -1.84
CA LEU A 345 31.07 12.15 -2.81
C LEU A 345 31.61 13.44 -2.19
N GLY A 346 31.41 13.65 -0.89
CA GLY A 346 31.83 14.86 -0.18
C GLY A 346 31.09 16.12 -0.63
N ILE A 347 29.87 15.98 -1.16
CA ILE A 347 29.04 17.11 -1.59
C ILE A 347 28.26 17.60 -0.37
N GLN A 348 28.64 18.74 0.23
CA GLN A 348 28.09 19.21 1.51
C GLN A 348 26.94 20.22 1.39
N ALA A 349 26.53 20.58 0.17
CA ALA A 349 25.47 21.57 -0.04
C ALA A 349 24.18 21.21 0.74
N PRO A 350 23.52 22.19 1.38
CA PRO A 350 22.20 22.03 1.96
C PRO A 350 21.18 21.49 0.96
N VAL A 351 20.17 20.75 1.46
CA VAL A 351 19.14 20.14 0.60
C VAL A 351 17.77 20.75 0.89
N LEU A 352 17.06 21.19 -0.14
CA LEU A 352 15.62 21.44 -0.12
C LEU A 352 14.92 20.23 -0.73
N ALA A 353 14.28 19.42 0.11
CA ALA A 353 13.57 18.25 -0.37
C ALA A 353 12.05 18.47 -0.36
N THR A 354 11.35 17.84 -1.28
CA THR A 354 9.89 17.65 -1.22
C THR A 354 9.46 16.93 0.06
N HIS A 355 8.15 16.88 0.32
CA HIS A 355 7.56 16.29 1.53
C HIS A 355 7.97 14.84 1.80
N THR A 356 8.41 14.10 0.79
CA THR A 356 8.94 12.75 0.92
C THR A 356 10.06 12.65 1.95
N LEU A 357 10.89 13.68 2.13
CA LEU A 357 11.94 13.67 3.17
C LEU A 357 11.36 13.70 4.60
N THR A 358 10.11 14.11 4.82
CA THR A 358 9.53 14.15 6.17
C THR A 358 9.13 12.77 6.70
N ILE A 359 9.17 11.74 5.87
CA ILE A 359 8.73 10.39 6.20
C ILE A 359 9.78 9.69 7.09
N PRO A 360 9.44 9.28 8.33
CA PRO A 360 10.41 8.78 9.31
C PRO A 360 11.23 7.58 8.84
N ASP A 361 10.63 6.57 8.19
CA ASP A 361 11.40 5.38 7.81
C ASP A 361 12.38 5.67 6.68
N TRP A 362 12.16 6.72 5.88
CA TRP A 362 13.12 7.13 4.85
C TRP A 362 14.24 8.01 5.43
N GLN A 363 14.01 8.67 6.57
CA GLN A 363 15.07 9.36 7.31
C GLN A 363 15.95 8.39 8.12
N LYS A 364 15.39 7.30 8.63
CA LYS A 364 16.06 6.38 9.55
C LYS A 364 17.41 5.85 9.04
N PRO A 365 17.57 5.40 7.77
CA PRO A 365 18.85 4.93 7.26
C PRO A 365 19.92 6.03 7.13
N ILE A 366 19.49 7.29 7.02
CA ILE A 366 20.36 8.46 6.79
C ILE A 366 20.38 9.43 7.98
N LYS A 367 19.93 9.00 9.16
CA LYS A 367 19.83 9.84 10.36
C LYS A 367 21.15 10.56 10.68
N GLU A 368 22.27 9.84 10.65
CA GLU A 368 23.60 10.43 10.92
C GLU A 368 23.99 11.47 9.86
N ILE A 369 23.58 11.28 8.60
CA ILE A 369 23.82 12.24 7.51
C ILE A 369 22.96 13.49 7.71
N LEU A 370 21.70 13.32 8.07
CA LEU A 370 20.77 14.43 8.34
C LEU A 370 21.16 15.24 9.58
N GLN A 371 21.83 14.63 10.56
CA GLN A 371 22.36 15.36 11.73
C GLN A 371 23.53 16.28 11.41
N LYS A 372 24.35 15.94 10.40
CA LYS A 372 25.50 16.75 9.96
C LYS A 372 25.19 17.67 8.79
N ARG A 373 24.17 17.37 7.99
CA ARG A 373 23.77 18.13 6.80
C ARG A 373 22.56 18.99 7.11
N THR A 374 22.61 20.25 6.71
CA THR A 374 21.42 21.10 6.75
C THR A 374 20.44 20.65 5.67
N SER A 375 19.24 20.25 6.08
CA SER A 375 18.17 19.86 5.17
C SER A 375 16.86 20.52 5.57
N TYR A 376 16.10 20.92 4.57
CA TYR A 376 14.77 21.48 4.71
C TYR A 376 13.80 20.68 3.87
N SER A 377 12.54 20.71 4.27
CA SER A 377 11.45 20.09 3.54
C SER A 377 10.16 20.88 3.71
N CYS A 378 9.07 20.33 3.23
CA CYS A 378 7.72 20.83 3.45
C CYS A 378 6.83 19.70 3.96
N LYS A 379 5.77 20.03 4.69
CA LYS A 379 4.78 19.06 5.15
C LYS A 379 3.39 19.66 5.05
N PRO A 380 2.32 18.84 4.99
CA PRO A 380 0.97 19.35 5.12
C PRO A 380 0.81 20.21 6.38
N LYS A 381 0.12 21.33 6.23
CA LYS A 381 -0.25 22.19 7.34
C LYS A 381 -1.50 21.64 8.00
N TYR A 382 -1.39 21.31 9.28
CA TYR A 382 -2.49 20.72 10.05
C TYR A 382 -3.24 21.79 10.85
N ALA A 383 -4.54 21.95 10.58
CA ALA A 383 -5.37 22.98 11.23
C ALA A 383 -5.71 22.61 12.69
N THR A 384 -5.98 21.33 12.93
CA THR A 384 -6.25 20.77 14.25
C THR A 384 -5.70 19.35 14.31
N ARG A 385 -5.02 18.98 15.40
CA ARG A 385 -4.74 17.56 15.67
C ARG A 385 -6.07 16.83 15.86
N MET A 386 -6.26 15.67 15.23
CA MET A 386 -7.49 14.88 15.45
C MET A 386 -7.59 14.51 16.93
N PRO A 387 -8.68 14.91 17.60
CA PRO A 387 -8.97 14.38 18.92
C PRO A 387 -9.23 12.87 18.74
N ASN A 388 -8.42 12.03 19.39
CA ASN A 388 -8.52 10.56 19.47
C ASN A 388 -7.63 9.71 18.54
N HIS A 389 -6.76 10.28 17.70
CA HIS A 389 -5.65 9.48 17.18
C HIS A 389 -4.47 9.54 18.16
N SER A 390 -4.26 8.45 18.90
CA SER A 390 -3.12 8.27 19.80
C SER A 390 -1.79 8.17 19.05
N ASP A 391 -1.84 7.92 17.74
CA ASP A 391 -0.68 7.60 16.93
C ASP A 391 -0.37 8.81 16.03
N ASP A 392 0.73 9.51 16.32
CA ASP A 392 1.28 10.58 15.47
C ASP A 392 1.64 10.05 14.04
N GLU A 393 1.62 8.72 13.82
CA GLU A 393 2.04 8.03 12.59
C GLU A 393 1.33 8.51 11.32
N VAL A 394 0.02 8.76 11.36
CA VAL A 394 -0.76 9.25 10.19
C VAL A 394 -0.33 10.67 9.77
N TYR A 395 0.19 11.46 10.71
CA TYR A 395 0.66 12.82 10.48
C TYR A 395 2.12 12.89 10.03
N GLU A 396 2.90 11.85 10.31
CA GLU A 396 4.32 11.81 9.96
C GLU A 396 4.56 11.24 8.56
N ASP A 397 3.67 10.36 8.09
CA ASP A 397 3.71 9.80 6.74
C ASP A 397 2.61 10.40 5.87
N ALA A 398 2.96 11.42 5.08
CA ALA A 398 2.03 12.07 4.17
C ALA A 398 1.42 11.09 3.15
N ILE A 399 2.14 10.07 2.69
CA ILE A 399 1.62 9.11 1.69
C ILE A 399 0.50 8.28 2.32
N SER A 400 0.78 7.69 3.48
CA SER A 400 -0.22 6.93 4.25
C SER A 400 -1.41 7.82 4.65
N GLY A 401 -1.12 9.04 5.14
CA GLY A 401 -2.12 10.02 5.54
C GLY A 401 -3.05 10.42 4.40
N PHE A 402 -2.53 10.70 3.20
CA PHE A 402 -3.39 11.07 2.07
C PHE A 402 -4.22 9.93 1.52
N MET A 403 -3.77 8.67 1.60
CA MET A 403 -4.65 7.54 1.30
C MET A 403 -5.86 7.54 2.25
N TYR A 404 -5.60 7.66 3.56
CA TYR A 404 -6.64 7.75 4.58
C TYR A 404 -7.58 8.94 4.33
N TRP A 405 -7.04 10.16 4.22
CA TRP A 405 -7.83 11.40 4.11
C TRP A 405 -8.62 11.49 2.81
N THR A 406 -8.10 10.92 1.72
CA THR A 406 -8.82 10.88 0.44
C THR A 406 -10.04 9.96 0.53
N LEU A 407 -9.88 8.78 1.13
CA LEU A 407 -10.99 7.84 1.33
C LEU A 407 -12.05 8.40 2.28
N ASP A 408 -11.60 9.00 3.39
CA ASP A 408 -12.46 9.64 4.36
C ASP A 408 -13.25 10.79 3.73
N ARG A 409 -12.59 11.66 2.95
CA ARG A 409 -13.27 12.72 2.19
C ARG A 409 -14.25 12.18 1.15
N LEU A 410 -13.86 11.16 0.40
CA LEU A 410 -14.73 10.52 -0.59
C LEU A 410 -16.02 10.03 0.07
N ILE A 411 -15.92 9.27 1.16
CA ILE A 411 -17.10 8.71 1.83
C ILE A 411 -17.95 9.80 2.48
N PHE A 412 -17.32 10.83 3.06
CA PHE A 412 -18.04 12.03 3.51
C PHE A 412 -18.88 12.64 2.38
N CYS A 413 -18.29 12.82 1.19
CA CYS A 413 -19.00 13.39 0.04
C CYS A 413 -20.14 12.49 -0.44
N LEU A 414 -19.92 11.17 -0.52
CA LEU A 414 -20.97 10.20 -0.89
C LEU A 414 -22.15 10.23 0.10
N ASN A 415 -21.88 10.24 1.41
CA ASN A 415 -22.92 10.29 2.44
C ASN A 415 -23.69 11.62 2.44
N LYS A 416 -23.05 12.70 1.99
CA LYS A 416 -23.73 13.99 1.82
C LYS A 416 -24.65 13.97 0.61
N THR A 417 -24.27 13.33 -0.49
CA THR A 417 -25.03 13.38 -1.75
C THR A 417 -26.06 12.27 -1.90
N GLN A 418 -25.92 11.16 -1.17
CA GLN A 418 -26.82 10.00 -1.29
C GLN A 418 -28.29 10.38 -1.02
N GLY A 419 -29.13 10.26 -2.05
CA GLY A 419 -30.57 10.56 -1.97
C GLY A 419 -30.90 12.04 -1.75
N LYS A 420 -29.94 12.95 -1.94
CA LYS A 420 -30.11 14.39 -1.76
C LYS A 420 -29.97 15.14 -3.08
N THR A 421 -30.31 16.43 -3.07
CA THR A 421 -30.19 17.33 -4.21
C THR A 421 -28.77 17.84 -4.43
N GLU A 422 -27.86 17.64 -3.48
CA GLU A 422 -26.47 18.07 -3.57
C GLU A 422 -25.69 17.18 -4.56
N ASN A 423 -24.95 17.81 -5.48
CA ASN A 423 -24.07 17.09 -6.41
C ASN A 423 -22.73 16.77 -5.74
N PHE A 424 -22.16 15.59 -6.04
CA PHE A 424 -20.85 15.17 -5.53
C PHE A 424 -19.76 16.21 -5.77
N ALA A 425 -19.69 16.80 -6.96
CA ALA A 425 -18.66 17.78 -7.32
C ALA A 425 -18.73 19.03 -6.43
N ASP A 426 -19.93 19.54 -6.15
CA ASP A 426 -20.13 20.72 -5.32
C ASP A 426 -19.69 20.45 -3.87
N VAL A 427 -20.07 19.29 -3.32
CA VAL A 427 -19.64 18.88 -1.98
C VAL A 427 -18.14 18.64 -1.95
N TRP A 428 -17.60 17.96 -2.98
CA TRP A 428 -16.17 17.70 -3.09
C TRP A 428 -15.37 18.99 -3.10
N ILE A 429 -15.79 20.05 -3.79
CA ILE A 429 -15.04 21.31 -3.84
C ILE A 429 -15.25 22.19 -2.61
N SER A 430 -16.49 22.27 -2.10
CA SER A 430 -16.85 23.23 -1.06
C SER A 430 -16.63 22.72 0.37
N ALA A 431 -16.56 21.40 0.58
CA ALA A 431 -16.44 20.85 1.92
C ALA A 431 -15.10 21.20 2.57
N ASN A 432 -15.15 21.73 3.79
CA ASN A 432 -13.97 21.85 4.64
C ASN A 432 -13.68 20.52 5.37
N TYR A 433 -13.41 19.44 4.63
CA TYR A 433 -13.23 18.09 5.17
C TYR A 433 -12.13 17.27 4.44
N PRO A 434 -11.19 16.60 5.13
CA PRO A 434 -11.09 16.53 6.58
C PRO A 434 -10.63 17.88 7.13
N ASN A 435 -11.15 18.25 8.30
CA ASN A 435 -10.85 19.53 8.96
C ASN A 435 -9.44 19.55 9.60
N VAL A 436 -8.70 18.46 9.47
CA VAL A 436 -7.37 18.25 10.05
C VAL A 436 -6.29 18.87 9.17
N LEU A 437 -6.57 19.03 7.88
CA LEU A 437 -5.70 19.64 6.88
C LEU A 437 -6.20 21.04 6.56
N GLU A 438 -5.29 22.00 6.46
CA GLU A 438 -5.60 23.26 5.78
C GLU A 438 -5.56 23.03 4.27
N HIS A 439 -6.71 23.16 3.60
CA HIS A 439 -6.81 23.01 2.15
C HIS A 439 -7.73 24.07 1.56
N SER A 440 -7.59 24.28 0.25
CA SER A 440 -8.39 25.25 -0.49
C SER A 440 -8.66 24.74 -1.91
N PRO A 441 -9.85 25.01 -2.46
CA PRO A 441 -10.10 24.75 -3.87
C PRO A 441 -9.20 25.67 -4.71
N LYS A 442 -8.57 25.10 -5.74
CA LYS A 442 -7.73 25.87 -6.66
C LYS A 442 -8.43 26.10 -7.99
N ASN A 443 -8.81 25.01 -8.64
CA ASN A 443 -9.42 24.99 -9.97
C ASN A 443 -10.60 24.00 -9.97
N ASP A 444 -11.25 23.85 -11.11
CA ASP A 444 -12.33 22.89 -11.30
C ASP A 444 -11.87 21.45 -10.98
N GLY A 445 -12.42 20.85 -9.93
CA GLY A 445 -12.08 19.49 -9.48
C GLY A 445 -10.83 19.37 -8.57
N ASP A 446 -10.05 20.44 -8.38
CA ASP A 446 -8.74 20.37 -7.71
C ASP A 446 -8.70 21.08 -6.35
N ILE A 447 -8.24 20.35 -5.34
CA ILE A 447 -8.09 20.85 -3.97
C ILE A 447 -6.62 20.74 -3.59
N ALA A 448 -6.01 21.90 -3.35
CA ALA A 448 -4.63 21.96 -2.89
C ALA A 448 -4.55 22.03 -1.37
N VAL A 449 -3.60 21.28 -0.84
CA VAL A 449 -3.27 21.30 0.59
C VAL A 449 -2.19 22.34 0.86
N SER A 450 -2.40 23.11 1.92
CA SER A 450 -1.44 24.11 2.40
C SER A 450 -0.25 23.41 3.05
N LEU A 451 0.92 24.03 2.94
CA LEU A 451 2.18 23.43 3.38
C LEU A 451 2.92 24.32 4.36
N ASP A 452 3.58 23.69 5.34
CA ASP A 452 4.56 24.33 6.22
C ASP A 452 5.97 24.03 5.74
N PHE A 453 6.84 25.05 5.75
CA PHE A 453 8.27 24.87 5.56
C PHE A 453 8.91 24.39 6.86
N VAL A 454 9.70 23.33 6.79
CA VAL A 454 10.32 22.72 7.97
C VAL A 454 11.81 22.51 7.77
N LYS A 455 12.59 22.76 8.81
CA LYS A 455 13.95 22.24 8.90
C LYS A 455 13.89 20.79 9.39
N ILE A 456 14.64 19.90 8.76
CA ILE A 456 14.75 18.50 9.17
C ILE A 456 15.74 18.44 10.33
N ASP A 457 15.22 18.25 11.54
CA ASP A 457 16.01 18.02 12.75
C ASP A 457 15.72 16.60 13.27
N VAL A 458 16.63 15.65 12.97
CA VAL A 458 16.45 14.24 13.38
C VAL A 458 16.93 14.06 14.81
N LYS A 459 15.98 13.96 15.75
CA LYS A 459 16.24 13.64 17.17
C LYS A 459 16.80 12.23 17.32
#